data_AF-A0AAD4HKH2-F1
#
_entry.id   AF-A0AAD4HKH2-F1
#
_cell.length_a   1.000
_cell.length_b   1.000
_cell.length_c   1.000
_cell.angle_alpha   90.00
_cell.angle_beta   90.00
_cell.angle_gamma   90.00
#
_symmetry.space_group_name_H-M   'P 1'
#
loop_
_entity.id
_entity.type
_entity.pdbx_description
1 polymer ?
#
loop_
_entity_poly.entity_id
_entity_poly.type
_entity_poly.pdbx_seq_one_letter_code
_entity_poly.pdbx_strand_id
1 'polypeptide(L)'
;MGGAGWLFLFSVLMAAGLLFTMVFFIIMFSDLECDYINPIDLCNKLNQFVLPENIAHAFLTILFLLSGQWFAFLLNLPLVFYNVNKIRNKNHMYDATEIFRTLSGHKKESFMKLGFYLLSFFYYLYRMIVALISESE
;
A
#
# COMPACT_ATOMS: atom_id res chain seq x y z
N MET A 1 -18.64 19.61 -1.34
CA MET A 1 -17.95 18.37 -1.75
C MET A 1 -18.66 17.79 -2.96
N GLY A 2 -18.26 18.26 -4.12
CA GLY A 2 -18.47 17.66 -5.42
C GLY A 2 -17.71 16.33 -5.53
N GLY A 3 -17.92 15.65 -6.66
CA GLY A 3 -17.45 14.27 -6.85
C GLY A 3 -15.94 14.07 -6.67
N ALA A 4 -15.13 15.08 -7.04
CA ALA A 4 -13.68 15.02 -6.88
C ALA A 4 -13.26 15.12 -5.40
N GLY A 5 -13.90 15.99 -4.61
CA GLY A 5 -13.61 16.13 -3.18
C GLY A 5 -13.85 14.83 -2.40
N TRP A 6 -14.98 14.15 -2.66
CA TRP A 6 -15.28 12.86 -2.04
C TRP A 6 -14.32 11.75 -2.45
N LEU A 7 -13.92 11.72 -3.72
CA LEU A 7 -12.96 10.76 -4.22
C LEU A 7 -11.59 10.91 -3.54
N PHE A 8 -11.08 12.14 -3.43
CA PHE A 8 -9.79 12.37 -2.79
C PHE A 8 -9.87 12.18 -1.26
N LEU A 9 -10.98 12.52 -0.61
CA LEU A 9 -11.18 12.18 0.81
C LEU A 9 -11.09 10.66 1.03
N PHE A 10 -11.82 9.88 0.23
CA PHE A 10 -11.75 8.42 0.29
C PHE A 10 -10.33 7.91 0.02
N SER A 11 -9.64 8.49 -0.95
CA SER A 11 -8.27 8.12 -1.30
C SER A 11 -7.27 8.39 -0.17
N VAL A 12 -7.43 9.50 0.55
CA VAL A 12 -6.62 9.84 1.73
C VAL A 12 -6.84 8.82 2.85
N LEU A 13 -8.10 8.47 3.14
CA LEU A 13 -8.43 7.48 4.17
C LEU A 13 -7.86 6.09 3.84
N MET A 14 -7.99 5.66 2.58
CA MET A 14 -7.41 4.40 2.11
C MET A 14 -5.88 4.41 2.15
N ALA A 15 -5.24 5.50 1.74
CA ALA A 15 -3.79 5.65 1.81
C ALA A 15 -3.28 5.63 3.26
N ALA A 16 -4.01 6.21 4.22
CA ALA A 16 -3.69 6.12 5.64
C ALA A 16 -3.74 4.68 6.15
N GLY A 17 -4.76 3.90 5.76
CA GLY A 17 -4.85 2.48 6.10
C GLY A 17 -3.70 1.65 5.50
N LEU A 18 -3.32 1.92 4.25
CA LEU A 18 -2.19 1.28 3.58
C LEU A 18 -0.85 1.62 4.26
N LEU A 19 -0.66 2.88 4.67
CA LEU A 19 0.50 3.32 5.45
C LEU A 19 0.60 2.56 6.78
N PHE A 20 -0.50 2.49 7.52
CA PHE A 20 -0.54 1.76 8.78
C PHE A 20 -0.21 0.27 8.59
N THR A 21 -0.73 -0.35 7.52
CA THR A 21 -0.43 -1.74 7.17
C THR A 21 1.07 -1.94 6.86
N MET A 22 1.71 -1.00 6.15
CA MET A 22 3.15 -1.07 5.87
C MET A 22 4.01 -0.90 7.13
N VAL A 23 3.62 0.01 8.03
CA VAL A 23 4.28 0.15 9.34
C VAL A 23 4.15 -1.14 10.15
N PHE A 24 2.95 -1.74 10.18
CA PHE A 24 2.73 -3.04 10.82
C PHE A 24 3.64 -4.13 10.24
N PHE A 25 3.82 -4.21 8.92
CA PHE A 25 4.74 -5.18 8.30
C PHE A 25 6.19 -4.96 8.73
N ILE A 26 6.65 -3.71 8.76
CA ILE A 26 8.02 -3.37 9.17
C ILE A 26 8.26 -3.75 10.63
N ILE A 27 7.30 -3.47 11.53
CA ILE A 27 7.39 -3.85 12.94
C ILE A 27 7.47 -5.37 13.07
N MET A 28 6.57 -6.12 12.42
CA MET A 28 6.56 -7.57 12.45
C MET A 28 7.88 -8.18 11.93
N PHE A 29 8.46 -7.63 10.85
CA PHE A 29 9.77 -8.06 10.37
C PHE A 29 10.90 -7.72 11.36
N SER A 30 10.81 -6.59 12.05
CA SER A 30 11.76 -6.21 13.10
C SER A 30 11.64 -7.11 14.34
N ASP A 31 10.41 -7.49 14.71
CA ASP A 31 10.16 -8.42 15.80
C ASP A 31 10.73 -9.81 15.50
N LEU A 32 10.68 -10.24 14.24
CA LEU A 32 11.34 -11.48 13.79
C LEU A 32 12.87 -11.37 13.86
N GLU A 33 13.43 -10.22 13.46
CA GLU A 33 14.88 -9.97 13.47
C GLU A 33 15.46 -9.93 14.89
N CYS A 34 14.65 -9.52 15.87
CA CYS A 34 15.00 -9.51 17.29
C CYS A 34 14.59 -10.81 18.03
N ASP A 35 14.17 -11.86 17.30
CA ASP A 35 13.71 -13.14 17.85
C ASP A 35 12.52 -13.01 18.86
N TYR A 36 11.69 -11.97 18.74
CA TYR A 36 10.50 -11.77 19.58
C TYR A 36 9.29 -12.58 19.12
N ILE A 37 9.24 -13.01 17.86
CA ILE A 37 8.12 -13.78 17.29
C ILE A 37 8.63 -14.96 16.45
N ASN A 38 7.87 -16.06 16.43
CA ASN A 38 8.18 -17.20 15.57
C ASN A 38 7.90 -16.89 14.09
N PRO A 39 8.69 -17.46 13.15
CA PRO A 39 8.48 -17.28 11.71
C PRO A 39 7.12 -17.79 11.21
N ILE A 40 6.58 -18.84 11.83
CA ILE A 40 5.26 -19.40 11.48
C ILE A 40 4.14 -18.41 11.84
N ASP A 41 4.19 -17.84 13.05
CA ASP A 41 3.21 -16.88 13.54
C ASP A 41 3.24 -15.59 12.71
N LEU A 42 4.45 -15.13 12.35
CA LEU A 42 4.65 -14.01 11.43
C LEU A 42 3.98 -14.29 10.07
N CYS A 43 4.32 -15.40 9.41
CA CYS A 43 3.80 -15.71 8.07
C CYS A 43 2.26 -15.84 8.08
N ASN A 44 1.69 -16.48 9.10
CA ASN A 44 0.24 -16.60 9.24
C ASN A 44 -0.44 -15.23 9.38
N LYS A 45 0.15 -14.32 10.18
CA LYS A 45 -0.39 -12.96 10.33
C LYS A 45 -0.22 -12.15 9.05
N LEU A 46 0.99 -12.07 8.51
CA LEU A 46 1.27 -11.23 7.33
C LEU A 46 0.47 -11.69 6.10
N ASN A 47 0.38 -13.00 5.84
CA ASN A 47 -0.34 -13.52 4.68
C ASN A 47 -1.83 -13.15 4.68
N GLN A 48 -2.45 -12.94 5.86
CA GLN A 48 -3.82 -12.46 5.96
C GLN A 48 -3.98 -11.00 5.46
N PHE A 49 -2.94 -10.19 5.55
CA PHE A 49 -2.95 -8.77 5.17
C PHE A 49 -2.38 -8.49 3.78
N VAL A 50 -1.53 -9.36 3.22
CA VAL A 50 -0.94 -9.15 1.88
C VAL A 50 -2.00 -9.05 0.78
N LEU A 51 -2.98 -9.94 0.77
CA LEU A 51 -4.04 -9.91 -0.24
C LEU A 51 -4.94 -8.67 -0.09
N PRO A 52 -5.48 -8.36 1.10
CA PRO A 52 -6.24 -7.12 1.32
C PRO A 52 -5.49 -5.85 0.93
N GLU A 53 -4.20 -5.74 1.25
CA GLU A 53 -3.37 -4.58 0.88
C GLU A 53 -3.29 -4.39 -0.64
N ASN A 54 -2.91 -5.46 -1.35
CA ASN A 54 -2.79 -5.42 -2.81
C ASN A 54 -4.13 -5.13 -3.49
N ILE A 55 -5.23 -5.70 -2.98
CA ILE A 55 -6.58 -5.45 -3.49
C ILE A 55 -6.99 -4.00 -3.24
N ALA A 56 -6.78 -3.48 -2.04
CA ALA A 56 -7.11 -2.11 -1.67
C ALA A 56 -6.35 -1.10 -2.56
N HIS A 57 -5.06 -1.33 -2.81
CA HIS A 57 -4.25 -0.48 -3.67
C HIS A 57 -4.66 -0.55 -5.15
N ALA A 58 -4.94 -1.76 -5.66
CA ALA A 58 -5.43 -1.94 -7.01
C ALA A 58 -6.81 -1.28 -7.22
N PHE A 59 -7.71 -1.44 -6.25
CA PHE A 59 -9.03 -0.81 -6.25
C PHE A 59 -8.93 0.72 -6.31
N LEU A 60 -8.09 1.32 -5.48
CA LEU A 60 -7.83 2.77 -5.49
C LEU A 60 -7.27 3.25 -6.84
N THR A 61 -6.38 2.47 -7.45
CA THR A 61 -5.83 2.78 -8.78
C THR A 61 -6.90 2.72 -9.88
N ILE A 62 -7.79 1.72 -9.84
CA ILE A 62 -8.92 1.61 -10.78
C ILE A 62 -9.90 2.76 -10.59
N LEU A 63 -10.16 3.18 -9.34
CA LEU A 63 -11.02 4.32 -9.03
C LEU A 63 -10.50 5.62 -9.68
N PHE A 64 -9.18 5.85 -9.65
CA PHE A 64 -8.57 7.00 -10.33
C PHE A 64 -8.68 6.93 -11.85
N LEU A 65 -8.57 5.73 -12.42
CA LEU A 65 -8.76 5.51 -13.85
C LEU A 65 -10.20 5.87 -14.28
N LEU A 66 -11.20 5.35 -13.56
CA LEU A 66 -12.61 5.61 -13.85
C LEU A 66 -13.00 7.08 -13.67
N SER A 67 -12.30 7.77 -12.78
CA SER A 67 -12.55 9.19 -12.47
C SER A 67 -11.73 10.15 -13.33
N GLY A 68 -10.99 9.64 -14.32
CA GLY A 68 -10.21 10.44 -15.27
C GLY A 68 -8.99 11.15 -14.66
N GLN A 69 -8.52 10.72 -13.49
CA GLN A 69 -7.36 11.30 -12.80
C GLN A 69 -6.06 10.65 -13.29
N TRP A 70 -5.67 10.98 -14.52
CA TRP A 70 -4.54 10.36 -15.22
C TRP A 70 -3.21 10.45 -14.47
N PHE A 71 -2.91 11.58 -13.83
CA PHE A 71 -1.66 11.74 -13.08
C PHE A 71 -1.61 10.84 -11.84
N ALA A 72 -2.70 10.80 -11.06
CA ALA A 72 -2.81 9.94 -9.89
C ALA A 72 -2.71 8.45 -10.31
N PHE A 73 -3.38 8.08 -11.40
CA PHE A 73 -3.31 6.74 -11.96
C PHE A 73 -1.89 6.34 -12.37
N LEU A 74 -1.20 7.18 -13.15
CA LEU A 74 0.17 6.92 -13.61
C LEU A 74 1.16 6.82 -12.46
N LEU A 75 0.95 7.58 -11.38
CA LEU A 75 1.78 7.50 -10.18
C LEU A 75 1.68 6.12 -9.50
N ASN A 76 0.47 5.53 -9.43
CA ASN A 76 0.21 4.22 -8.80
C ASN A 76 0.54 3.01 -9.68
N LEU A 77 0.60 3.22 -10.99
CA LEU A 77 0.75 2.15 -11.97
C LEU A 77 2.02 1.30 -11.80
N PRO A 78 3.23 1.86 -11.53
CA PRO A 78 4.44 1.06 -11.32
C PRO A 78 4.30 0.10 -10.13
N LEU A 79 3.70 0.55 -9.03
CA LEU A 79 3.52 -0.27 -7.84
C LEU A 79 2.47 -1.36 -8.06
N VAL A 80 1.36 -1.04 -8.74
CA VAL A 80 0.35 -2.05 -9.11
C VAL A 80 0.96 -3.09 -10.04
N PHE A 81 1.72 -2.70 -11.06
CA PHE A 81 2.36 -3.63 -11.97
C PHE A 81 3.33 -4.57 -11.24
N TYR A 82 4.11 -4.03 -10.31
CA TYR A 82 4.98 -4.83 -9.45
C TYR A 82 4.19 -5.85 -8.61
N ASN A 83 3.13 -5.41 -7.93
CA ASN A 83 2.28 -6.29 -7.12
C ASN A 83 1.57 -7.37 -7.96
N VAL A 84 1.08 -7.02 -9.16
CA VAL A 84 0.44 -7.97 -10.09
C VAL A 84 1.43 -9.02 -10.58
N ASN A 85 2.65 -8.62 -10.94
CA ASN A 85 3.70 -9.55 -11.36
C ASN A 85 4.05 -10.52 -10.22
N LYS A 86 4.10 -10.02 -8.98
CA LYS A 86 4.34 -10.83 -7.77
C LYS A 86 3.23 -11.87 -7.52
N ILE A 87 1.97 -11.47 -7.68
CA ILE A 87 0.81 -12.38 -7.57
C ILE A 87 0.83 -13.43 -8.68
N ARG A 88 1.13 -13.02 -9.93
CA ARG A 88 1.20 -13.93 -11.09
C ARG A 88 2.28 -14.99 -10.92
N ASN A 89 3.41 -14.63 -10.33
CA ASN A 89 4.51 -15.55 -10.03
C ASN A 89 4.25 -16.40 -8.78
N LYS A 90 3.06 -16.32 -8.15
CA LYS A 90 2.67 -16.99 -6.90
C LYS A 90 3.56 -16.67 -5.69
N ASN A 91 4.49 -15.73 -5.80
CA ASN A 91 5.39 -15.29 -4.73
C ASN A 91 4.75 -14.22 -3.82
N HIS A 92 3.45 -14.33 -3.56
CA HIS A 92 2.71 -13.38 -2.72
C HIS A 92 2.61 -13.84 -1.26
N MET A 93 2.82 -15.13 -0.98
CA MET A 93 2.82 -15.67 0.37
C MET A 93 4.24 -15.73 0.93
N TYR A 94 4.38 -15.41 2.21
CA TYR A 94 5.60 -15.63 2.97
C TYR A 94 5.68 -17.10 3.41
N ASP A 95 6.86 -17.70 3.24
CA ASP A 95 7.20 -19.06 3.66
C ASP A 95 8.10 -19.00 4.90
N ALA A 96 7.66 -19.64 5.99
CA ALA A 96 8.36 -19.66 7.27
C ALA A 96 9.74 -20.35 7.20
N THR A 97 9.98 -21.21 6.21
CA THR A 97 11.25 -21.93 6.05
C THR A 97 12.34 -21.06 5.41
N GLU A 98 11.94 -20.10 4.56
CA GLU A 98 12.88 -19.21 3.86
C GLU A 98 12.88 -17.77 4.40
N ILE A 99 11.94 -17.43 5.30
CA ILE A 99 11.71 -16.04 5.72
C ILE A 99 12.96 -15.34 6.26
N PHE A 100 13.82 -16.03 7.00
CA PHE A 100 15.06 -15.44 7.53
C PHE A 100 16.07 -15.12 6.42
N ARG A 101 16.12 -15.93 5.36
CA ARG A 101 17.01 -15.73 4.21
C ARG A 101 16.56 -14.55 3.35
N THR A 102 15.24 -14.34 3.24
CA THR A 102 14.65 -13.29 2.40
C THR A 102 14.21 -12.04 3.19
N LEU A 103 14.39 -12.04 4.51
CA LEU A 103 13.91 -11.00 5.44
C LEU A 103 14.37 -9.59 5.03
N SER A 104 15.66 -9.42 4.76
CA SER A 104 16.23 -8.13 4.36
C SER A 104 15.62 -7.59 3.05
N GLY A 105 15.31 -8.49 2.11
CA GLY A 105 14.63 -8.16 0.86
C GLY A 105 13.18 -7.70 1.10
N HIS A 106 12.41 -8.47 1.88
CA HIS A 106 11.02 -8.14 2.20
C HIS A 106 10.89 -6.86 3.04
N LYS A 107 11.77 -6.66 4.02
CA LYS A 107 11.84 -5.42 4.81
C LYS A 107 12.12 -4.22 3.91
N LYS A 108 13.09 -4.32 3.00
CA LYS A 108 13.39 -3.25 2.03
C LYS A 108 12.21 -2.97 1.09
N GLU A 109 11.53 -4.00 0.62
CA GLU A 109 10.30 -3.86 -0.19
C GLU A 109 9.22 -3.09 0.60
N SER A 110 8.95 -3.47 1.85
CA SER A 110 8.00 -2.77 2.72
C SER A 110 8.39 -1.32 2.98
N PHE A 111 9.68 -1.00 3.15
CA PHE A 111 10.14 0.38 3.27
C PHE A 111 9.92 1.19 1.98
N MET A 112 10.17 0.59 0.82
CA MET A 112 9.92 1.25 -0.46
C MET A 112 8.42 1.51 -0.66
N LYS A 113 7.57 0.53 -0.35
CA LYS A 113 6.10 0.69 -0.36
C LYS A 113 5.63 1.78 0.61
N LEU A 114 6.19 1.81 1.83
CA LEU A 114 5.89 2.85 2.82
C LEU A 114 6.20 4.25 2.28
N GLY A 115 7.40 4.44 1.72
CA GLY A 115 7.79 5.72 1.12
C GLY A 115 6.87 6.12 -0.04
N PHE A 116 6.50 5.16 -0.88
CA PHE A 116 5.57 5.39 -1.98
C PHE A 116 4.17 5.82 -1.48
N TYR A 117 3.61 5.13 -0.49
CA TYR A 117 2.32 5.50 0.10
C TYR A 117 2.37 6.83 0.83
N LEU A 118 3.50 7.19 1.43
CA LEU A 118 3.66 8.47 2.10
C LEU A 118 3.62 9.62 1.10
N LEU A 119 4.35 9.50 -0.01
CA LEU A 119 4.32 10.49 -1.10
C LEU A 119 2.92 10.59 -1.72
N SER A 120 2.29 9.44 -1.96
CA SER A 120 0.92 9.38 -2.50
C SER A 120 -0.10 10.02 -1.56
N PHE A 121 0.04 9.83 -0.24
CA PHE A 121 -0.81 10.41 0.78
C PHE A 121 -0.78 11.95 0.73
N PHE A 122 0.40 12.55 0.72
CA PHE A 122 0.53 14.01 0.60
C PHE A 122 -0.02 14.52 -0.73
N TYR A 123 0.18 13.79 -1.82
CA TYR A 123 -0.39 14.14 -3.12
C TYR A 123 -1.93 14.11 -3.08
N TYR A 124 -2.56 13.07 -2.52
CA TYR A 124 -4.02 13.00 -2.41
C TYR A 124 -4.58 14.08 -1.50
N LEU A 125 -3.88 14.41 -0.41
CA LEU A 125 -4.25 15.49 0.50
C LEU A 125 -4.22 16.84 -0.23
N TYR A 126 -3.15 17.12 -0.99
CA TYR A 126 -3.06 18.33 -1.81
C TYR A 126 -4.21 18.43 -2.82
N ARG A 127 -4.49 17.34 -3.56
CA ARG A 127 -5.58 17.29 -4.55
C ARG A 127 -6.97 17.46 -3.92
N MET A 128 -7.17 16.93 -2.71
CA MET A 128 -8.39 17.13 -1.94
C MET A 128 -8.61 18.59 -1.60
N ILE A 129 -7.57 19.29 -1.10
CA ILE A 129 -7.65 20.71 -0.75
C ILE A 129 -7.95 21.56 -1.98
N VAL A 130 -7.25 21.31 -3.10
CA VAL A 130 -7.51 22.04 -4.35
C VAL A 130 -8.95 21.84 -4.83
N ALA A 131 -9.47 20.61 -4.78
CA ALA A 131 -10.85 20.33 -5.15
C ALA A 131 -11.86 21.06 -4.25
N LEU A 132 -11.59 21.11 -2.93
CA LEU A 132 -12.43 21.84 -1.98
C LEU A 132 -12.42 23.36 -2.23
N ILE A 133 -11.26 23.94 -2.52
CA ILE A 133 -11.15 25.38 -2.82
C ILE A 133 -11.89 25.71 -4.10
N SER A 134 -11.73 24.91 -5.16
CA SER A 134 -12.43 25.13 -6.44
C SER A 134 -13.94 24.98 -6.38
N GLU A 135 -14.48 24.38 -5.32
CA GLU A 135 -15.92 24.29 -5.07
C GLU A 135 -16.46 25.45 -4.23
N SER A 136 -15.58 26.17 -3.54
CA SER A 136 -15.94 27.34 -2.74
C SER A 136 -15.90 28.65 -3.52
N GLU A 137 -15.26 28.65 -4.69
CA GLU A 137 -15.31 29.71 -5.70
C GLU A 137 -16.52 29.50 -6.64
#